data_AF-A0A956EB77-F1
#
_entry.id   AF-A0A956EB77-F1
#
_cell.length_a   1.000
_cell.length_b   1.000
_cell.length_c   1.000
_cell.angle_alpha   90.00
_cell.angle_beta   90.00
_cell.angle_gamma   90.00
#
_symmetry.space_group_name_H-M   'P 1'
#
loop_
_entity.id
_entity.type
_entity.pdbx_description
1 polymer ?
#
loop_
_entity_poly.entity_id
_entity_poly.type
_entity_poly.pdbx_seq_one_letter_code
_entity_poly.pdbx_strand_id
1 'polypeptide(L)'
;VRYPEMRSGRSGIYASPTGSLGYSVCMLDKKAMSSYYRDAYLSAIRQQSGVREAAVQGAVAQHWSGGPWFTGYETEARWMRLEASGAEMRCVDDGLQLRAPDAEAHAEAFARVCAEHGVGPDLRVAVSQVTVGERRLDTEDRVQLGAALLRDLVDAGL
;
A
#
# COMPACT_ATOMS: atom_id res chain seq x y z
N VAL A 1 14.56 -1.18 8.98
CA VAL A 1 13.19 -0.68 8.69
C VAL A 1 13.07 0.73 9.22
N ARG A 2 12.77 1.73 8.37
CA ARG A 2 12.78 3.17 8.69
C ARG A 2 11.57 3.62 9.53
N TYR A 3 10.39 3.12 9.20
CA TYR A 3 9.11 3.57 9.76
C TYR A 3 8.69 2.75 10.99
N PRO A 4 8.28 3.38 12.12
CA PRO A 4 7.75 2.68 13.29
C PRO A 4 6.50 1.83 12.99
N GLU A 5 5.65 2.26 12.06
CA GLU A 5 4.40 1.60 11.67
C GLU A 5 4.66 0.21 11.09
N MET A 6 5.76 0.07 10.36
CA MET A 6 6.24 -1.20 9.82
C MET A 6 6.72 -2.17 10.90
N ARG A 7 6.80 -1.76 12.18
CA ARG A 7 7.21 -2.56 13.35
C ARG A 7 6.06 -2.81 14.34
N SER A 8 4.83 -2.45 13.97
CA SER A 8 3.67 -2.47 14.87
C SER A 8 3.00 -3.84 15.04
N GLY A 9 3.41 -4.86 14.28
CA GLY A 9 2.84 -6.20 14.34
C GLY A 9 3.00 -6.83 15.72
N ARG A 10 1.92 -7.25 16.36
CA ARG A 10 1.94 -7.72 17.76
C ARG A 10 2.77 -8.98 17.97
N SER A 11 2.89 -9.84 16.96
CA SER A 11 3.69 -11.06 17.05
C SER A 11 5.17 -10.83 16.73
N GLY A 12 5.51 -9.71 16.08
CA GLY A 12 6.85 -9.48 15.51
C GLY A 12 7.18 -10.39 14.33
N ILE A 13 6.23 -11.17 13.81
CA ILE A 13 6.46 -12.11 12.70
C ILE A 13 6.12 -11.43 11.37
N TYR A 14 7.06 -11.53 10.44
CA TYR A 14 6.94 -11.06 9.07
C TYR A 14 7.02 -12.23 8.11
N ALA A 15 6.15 -12.22 7.12
CA ALA A 15 6.09 -13.25 6.09
C ALA A 15 6.01 -12.59 4.71
N SER A 16 6.54 -13.28 3.72
CA SER A 16 6.71 -12.76 2.36
C SER A 16 6.55 -13.89 1.34
N PRO A 17 5.94 -13.64 0.18
CA PRO A 17 5.69 -14.67 -0.84
C PRO A 17 6.93 -15.45 -1.29
N THR A 18 8.10 -14.81 -1.27
CA THR A 18 9.34 -15.37 -1.82
C THR A 18 10.29 -15.90 -0.75
N GLY A 19 9.88 -15.87 0.53
CA GLY A 19 10.78 -16.10 1.68
C GLY A 19 11.84 -15.02 1.88
N SER A 20 11.93 -14.03 0.98
CA SER A 20 12.77 -12.85 1.11
C SER A 20 11.93 -11.64 1.50
N LEU A 21 12.37 -10.90 2.53
CA LEU A 21 11.70 -9.70 3.02
C LEU A 21 11.98 -8.52 2.06
N GLY A 22 11.26 -8.52 0.93
CA GLY A 22 11.28 -7.46 -0.08
C GLY A 22 10.20 -6.40 0.19
N TYR A 23 9.51 -6.00 -0.88
CA TYR A 23 8.51 -4.92 -0.84
C TYR A 23 7.06 -5.41 -0.66
N SER A 24 6.88 -6.73 -0.63
CA SER A 24 5.62 -7.40 -0.30
C SER A 24 5.81 -8.19 0.99
N VAL A 25 5.37 -7.64 2.12
CA VAL A 25 5.55 -8.25 3.43
C VAL A 25 4.29 -8.13 4.29
N CYS A 26 3.80 -9.28 4.75
CA CYS A 26 2.73 -9.42 5.72
C CYS A 26 3.30 -9.28 7.13
N MET A 27 2.81 -8.29 7.87
CA MET A 27 3.11 -8.04 9.27
C MET A 27 2.01 -8.66 10.13
N LEU A 28 2.27 -9.85 10.67
CA LEU A 28 1.26 -10.64 11.36
C LEU A 28 0.90 -10.04 12.73
N ASP A 29 -0.39 -10.11 13.08
CA ASP A 29 -0.84 -9.80 14.44
C ASP A 29 -0.76 -11.02 15.36
N LYS A 30 -0.98 -12.20 14.78
CA LYS A 30 -0.87 -13.51 15.46
C LYS A 30 0.28 -14.34 14.86
N LYS A 31 0.27 -15.65 15.11
CA LYS A 31 1.30 -16.59 14.68
C LYS A 31 1.03 -17.30 13.35
N ALA A 32 -0.18 -17.17 12.80
CA ALA A 32 -0.60 -17.88 11.60
C ALA A 32 -1.03 -16.90 10.50
N MET A 33 -0.69 -17.24 9.25
CA MET A 33 -1.02 -16.45 8.06
C MET A 33 -2.53 -16.42 7.77
N SER A 34 -3.25 -17.49 8.13
CA SER A 34 -4.72 -17.54 8.03
C SER A 34 -5.45 -16.58 8.98
N SER A 35 -4.72 -15.76 9.74
CA SER A 35 -5.28 -14.73 10.61
C SER A 35 -5.18 -13.34 9.98
N TYR A 36 -5.70 -12.33 10.68
CA TYR A 36 -5.58 -10.96 10.22
C TYR A 36 -4.15 -10.44 10.37
N TYR A 37 -3.73 -9.67 9.39
CA TYR A 37 -2.42 -9.05 9.35
C TYR A 37 -2.48 -7.73 8.60
N ARG A 38 -1.39 -6.97 8.66
CA ARG A 38 -1.23 -5.71 7.96
C ARG A 38 -0.16 -5.83 6.88
N ASP A 39 -0.26 -5.05 5.81
CA ASP A 39 0.87 -4.85 4.90
C ASP A 39 1.75 -3.73 5.46
N ALA A 40 3.05 -4.00 5.63
CA ALA A 40 3.95 -3.05 6.29
C ALA A 40 4.07 -1.72 5.52
N TYR A 41 4.13 -1.77 4.19
CA TYR A 41 4.30 -0.58 3.36
C TYR A 41 3.00 0.20 3.25
N LEU A 42 1.86 -0.47 3.04
CA LEU A 42 0.56 0.22 2.99
C LEU A 42 0.21 0.85 4.34
N SER A 43 0.54 0.20 5.46
CA SER A 43 0.36 0.79 6.79
C SER A 43 1.17 2.07 6.96
N ALA A 44 2.43 2.05 6.54
CA ALA A 44 3.29 3.23 6.62
C ALA A 44 2.80 4.35 5.70
N ILE A 45 2.44 4.03 4.44
CA ILE A 45 1.91 5.01 3.48
C ILE A 45 0.66 5.69 4.03
N ARG A 46 -0.32 4.91 4.52
CA ARG A 46 -1.54 5.47 5.12
C ARG A 46 -1.21 6.40 6.27
N GLN A 47 -0.32 5.99 7.17
CA GLN A 47 -0.01 6.81 8.34
C GLN A 47 0.75 8.09 7.99
N GLN A 48 1.72 7.99 7.09
CA GLN A 48 2.54 9.12 6.66
C GLN A 48 1.75 10.09 5.76
N SER A 49 0.69 9.64 5.09
CA SER A 49 -0.18 10.50 4.29
C SER A 49 -1.02 11.48 5.12
N GLY A 50 -1.30 11.13 6.39
CA GLY A 50 -2.17 11.92 7.27
C GLY A 50 -3.66 11.83 6.93
N VAL A 51 -4.06 11.04 5.93
CA VAL A 51 -5.49 10.87 5.59
C VAL A 51 -6.27 10.27 6.76
N ARG A 52 -7.58 10.49 6.81
CA ARG A 52 -8.45 9.94 7.85
C ARG A 52 -8.53 8.42 7.73
N GLU A 53 -8.74 7.72 8.84
CA GLU A 53 -8.79 6.25 8.84
C GLU A 53 -9.91 5.73 7.95
N ALA A 54 -11.08 6.34 8.02
CA ALA A 54 -12.23 6.03 7.19
C ALA A 54 -12.10 6.42 5.70
N ALA A 55 -10.95 6.96 5.27
CA ALA A 55 -10.72 7.25 3.85
C ALA A 55 -10.30 5.98 3.08
N VAL A 56 -9.78 4.96 3.78
CA VAL A 56 -9.27 3.74 3.16
C VAL A 56 -9.65 2.49 3.94
N GLN A 57 -9.80 1.38 3.23
CA GLN A 57 -9.97 0.04 3.80
C GLN A 57 -8.99 -0.96 3.17
N GLY A 58 -8.72 -2.06 3.88
CA GLY A 58 -8.04 -3.22 3.31
C GLY A 58 -9.04 -4.21 2.74
N ALA A 59 -8.59 -5.44 2.49
CA ALA A 59 -9.47 -6.54 2.03
C ALA A 59 -10.47 -7.02 3.10
N VAL A 60 -10.34 -6.55 4.34
CA VAL A 60 -11.22 -6.89 5.47
C VAL A 60 -11.88 -5.62 5.99
N ALA A 61 -13.18 -5.47 5.73
CA ALA A 61 -13.95 -4.25 6.00
C ALA A 61 -14.26 -3.97 7.49
N GLN A 62 -14.08 -4.95 8.40
CA GLN A 62 -14.73 -4.89 9.73
C GLN A 62 -13.89 -5.29 10.94
N HIS A 63 -12.56 -5.42 10.82
CA HIS A 63 -11.78 -5.87 11.97
C HIS A 63 -10.68 -4.88 12.34
N TRP A 64 -10.88 -4.23 13.49
CA TRP A 64 -9.94 -3.37 14.22
C TRP A 64 -9.72 -1.96 13.68
N SER A 65 -9.78 -0.97 14.58
CA SER A 65 -9.32 0.40 14.30
C SER A 65 -7.80 0.42 14.02
N GLY A 66 -7.37 1.25 13.07
CA GLY A 66 -5.96 1.58 12.84
C GLY A 66 -5.39 1.31 11.44
N GLY A 67 -6.21 1.10 10.41
CA GLY A 67 -5.74 1.07 9.00
C GLY A 67 -6.17 -0.15 8.18
N PRO A 68 -5.61 -0.34 6.97
CA PRO A 68 -6.04 -1.42 6.08
C PRO A 68 -5.58 -2.79 6.61
N TRP A 69 -6.55 -3.68 6.82
CA TRP A 69 -6.33 -5.06 7.25
C TRP A 69 -6.53 -6.06 6.13
N PHE A 70 -5.76 -7.14 6.20
CA PHE A 70 -5.73 -8.20 5.22
C PHE A 70 -5.85 -9.56 5.91
N THR A 71 -6.22 -10.57 5.13
CA THR A 71 -6.29 -11.99 5.49
C THR A 71 -5.89 -12.81 4.26
N GLY A 72 -5.78 -14.13 4.40
CA GLY A 72 -5.35 -15.01 3.30
C GLY A 72 -3.84 -15.24 3.28
N TYR A 73 -3.33 -15.87 2.22
CA TYR A 73 -1.91 -16.24 2.14
C TYR A 73 -1.02 -15.06 1.74
N GLU A 74 0.27 -15.11 2.09
CA GLU A 74 1.24 -14.05 1.77
C GLU A 74 1.43 -13.82 0.26
N THR A 75 1.10 -14.83 -0.55
CA THR A 75 1.13 -14.80 -2.02
C THR A 75 -0.03 -14.02 -2.63
N GLU A 76 -1.08 -13.75 -1.86
CA GLU A 76 -2.25 -13.00 -2.33
C GLU A 76 -1.95 -11.50 -2.43
N ALA A 77 -2.52 -10.86 -3.46
CA ALA A 77 -2.37 -9.43 -3.67
C ALA A 77 -3.17 -8.64 -2.62
N ARG A 78 -2.52 -7.65 -2.02
CA ARG A 78 -3.11 -6.82 -0.95
C ARG A 78 -3.37 -5.42 -1.46
N TRP A 79 -4.64 -5.09 -1.59
CA TRP A 79 -5.12 -3.81 -2.10
C TRP A 79 -5.71 -2.99 -0.96
N MET A 80 -5.17 -1.78 -0.77
CA MET A 80 -5.81 -0.74 0.04
C MET A 80 -6.74 0.06 -0.87
N ARG A 81 -8.03 0.03 -0.57
CA ARG A 81 -9.10 0.65 -1.35
C ARG A 81 -9.47 2.00 -0.76
N LEU A 82 -9.61 3.02 -1.58
CA LEU A 82 -10.15 4.33 -1.21
C LEU A 82 -11.68 4.22 -1.13
N GLU A 83 -12.26 4.70 -0.03
CA GLU A 83 -13.67 4.47 0.26
C GLU A 83 -14.62 5.25 -0.65
N ALA A 84 -14.25 6.47 -1.05
CA ALA A 84 -15.16 7.33 -1.81
C ALA A 84 -15.31 6.89 -3.27
N SER A 85 -14.22 6.47 -3.91
CA SER A 85 -14.20 6.12 -5.33
C SER A 85 -14.08 4.61 -5.62
N GLY A 86 -13.60 3.83 -4.65
CA GLY A 86 -13.25 2.43 -4.87
C GLY A 86 -11.94 2.19 -5.61
N ALA A 87 -11.18 3.24 -5.95
CA ALA A 87 -9.82 3.10 -6.46
C ALA A 87 -8.95 2.32 -5.47
N GLU A 88 -7.94 1.60 -5.96
CA GLU A 88 -7.10 0.76 -5.08
C GLU A 88 -5.61 1.04 -5.28
N MET A 89 -4.83 0.82 -4.22
CA MET A 89 -3.37 0.93 -4.20
C MET A 89 -2.75 -0.31 -3.56
N ARG A 90 -1.66 -0.81 -4.13
CA ARG A 90 -0.81 -1.84 -3.51
C ARG A 90 0.67 -1.53 -3.66
N CYS A 91 1.48 -2.08 -2.75
CA CYS A 91 2.92 -2.09 -2.89
C CYS A 91 3.37 -3.30 -3.73
N VAL A 92 4.26 -3.07 -4.70
CA VAL A 92 4.88 -4.11 -5.54
C VAL A 92 6.39 -3.93 -5.56
N ASP A 93 7.12 -4.89 -6.12
CA ASP A 93 8.59 -4.93 -6.03
C ASP A 93 9.24 -3.65 -6.56
N ASP A 94 8.81 -3.15 -7.71
CA ASP A 94 9.37 -1.98 -8.38
C ASP A 94 8.54 -0.70 -8.22
N GLY A 95 7.60 -0.65 -7.27
CA GLY A 95 6.91 0.58 -6.92
C GLY A 95 5.51 0.41 -6.33
N LEU A 96 4.58 1.26 -6.76
CA LEU A 96 3.20 1.30 -6.28
C LEU A 96 2.24 1.12 -7.45
N GLN A 97 1.41 0.10 -7.35
CA GLN A 97 0.41 -0.22 -8.37
C GLN A 97 -0.94 0.32 -7.94
N LEU A 98 -1.66 0.94 -8.88
CA LEU A 98 -3.02 1.42 -8.72
C LEU A 98 -4.01 0.58 -9.53
N ARG A 99 -5.28 0.68 -9.12
CA ARG A 99 -6.45 0.37 -9.94
C ARG A 99 -7.37 1.58 -9.98
N ALA A 100 -7.84 1.89 -11.18
CA ALA A 100 -8.77 2.97 -11.40
C ALA A 100 -10.12 2.70 -10.69
N PRO A 101 -10.87 3.74 -10.32
CA PRO A 101 -12.23 3.60 -9.84
C PRO A 101 -13.16 3.13 -10.97
N ASP A 102 -14.19 2.35 -10.62
CA ASP A 102 -15.17 1.85 -11.60
C ASP A 102 -16.15 2.94 -12.08
N ALA A 103 -16.40 3.96 -11.25
CA ALA A 103 -17.37 5.00 -11.54
C ALA A 103 -16.74 6.16 -12.34
N GLU A 104 -17.35 6.47 -13.48
CA GLU A 104 -16.92 7.54 -14.41
C GLU A 104 -16.77 8.91 -13.73
N ALA A 105 -17.58 9.19 -12.70
CA ALA A 105 -17.54 10.44 -11.94
C ALA A 105 -16.18 10.72 -11.28
N HIS A 106 -15.36 9.68 -11.08
CA HIS A 106 -14.03 9.78 -10.48
C HIS A 106 -12.89 9.68 -11.50
N ALA A 107 -13.18 9.36 -12.77
CA ALA A 107 -12.18 9.05 -13.77
C ALA A 107 -11.25 10.24 -14.07
N GLU A 108 -11.82 11.44 -14.23
CA GLU A 108 -11.03 12.65 -14.52
C GLU A 108 -10.12 13.04 -13.35
N ALA A 109 -10.65 13.00 -12.12
CA ALA A 109 -9.87 13.29 -10.91
C ALA A 109 -8.72 12.27 -10.74
N PHE A 110 -9.01 10.97 -10.92
CA PHE A 110 -8.02 9.91 -10.86
C PHE A 110 -6.93 10.09 -11.91
N ALA A 111 -7.30 10.36 -13.17
CA ALA A 111 -6.35 10.57 -14.26
C ALA A 111 -5.46 11.80 -14.02
N ARG A 112 -6.02 12.90 -13.52
CA ARG A 112 -5.25 14.11 -13.18
C ARG A 112 -4.19 13.82 -12.12
N VAL A 113 -4.58 13.22 -10.99
CA VAL A 113 -3.64 12.89 -9.91
C VAL A 113 -2.59 11.88 -10.40
N CYS A 114 -2.99 10.90 -11.22
CA CYS A 114 -2.05 9.97 -11.83
C CYS A 114 -0.99 10.69 -12.67
N ALA A 115 -1.38 11.66 -13.49
CA ALA A 115 -0.45 12.44 -14.30
C ALA A 115 0.50 13.28 -13.44
N GLU A 116 0.00 13.93 -12.38
CA GLU A 116 0.78 14.75 -11.45
C GLU A 116 1.86 13.93 -10.71
N HIS A 117 1.57 12.68 -10.39
CA HIS A 117 2.48 11.75 -9.70
C HIS A 117 3.32 10.88 -10.65
N GLY A 118 3.25 11.13 -11.97
CA GLY A 118 4.03 10.38 -12.95
C GLY A 118 3.65 8.90 -13.03
N VAL A 119 2.39 8.55 -12.76
CA VAL A 119 1.87 7.19 -12.89
C VAL A 119 1.93 6.77 -14.37
N GLY A 120 2.57 5.63 -14.62
CA GLY A 120 2.72 5.06 -15.95
C GLY A 120 1.40 4.53 -16.55
N PRO A 121 1.40 4.16 -17.84
CA PRO A 121 0.22 3.61 -18.52
C PRO A 121 -0.25 2.26 -17.96
N ASP A 122 0.61 1.57 -17.21
CA ASP A 122 0.30 0.37 -16.44
C ASP A 122 -0.31 0.67 -15.07
N LEU A 123 -0.69 1.92 -14.80
CA LEU A 123 -1.20 2.40 -13.50
C LEU A 123 -0.21 2.21 -12.35
N ARG A 124 1.09 2.38 -12.62
CA ARG A 124 2.13 2.21 -11.61
C ARG A 124 2.99 3.45 -11.47
N VAL A 125 3.24 3.85 -10.23
CA VAL A 125 4.38 4.73 -9.91
C VAL A 125 5.61 3.84 -9.80
N ALA A 126 6.50 3.93 -10.79
CA ALA A 126 7.78 3.25 -10.76
C ALA A 126 8.68 3.91 -9.71
N VAL A 127 9.29 3.10 -8.85
CA VAL A 127 10.28 3.58 -7.88
C VAL A 127 11.66 3.16 -8.37
N SER A 128 12.54 4.13 -8.55
CA SER A 128 13.90 3.88 -9.02
C SER A 128 14.64 2.97 -8.04
N GLN A 129 15.37 1.98 -8.57
CA GLN A 129 16.08 0.99 -7.76
C GLN A 129 17.51 0.79 -8.23
N VAL A 130 18.41 0.56 -7.28
CA VAL A 130 19.80 0.19 -7.51
C VAL A 130 20.06 -1.22 -6.96
N THR A 131 20.88 -1.98 -7.66
CA THR A 131 21.34 -3.30 -7.18
C THR A 131 22.56 -3.12 -6.30
N VAL A 132 22.47 -3.56 -5.04
CA VAL A 132 23.58 -3.59 -4.08
C VAL A 132 23.75 -5.04 -3.60
N GLY A 133 24.79 -5.70 -4.09
CA GLY A 133 24.94 -7.15 -3.92
C GLY A 133 23.82 -7.90 -4.65
N GLU A 134 23.12 -8.79 -3.95
CA GLU A 134 21.97 -9.55 -4.49
C GLU A 134 20.61 -8.87 -4.26
N ARG A 135 20.61 -7.64 -3.73
CA ARG A 135 19.37 -6.93 -3.34
C ARG A 135 19.10 -5.76 -4.27
N ARG A 136 17.85 -5.61 -4.69
CA ARG A 136 17.34 -4.37 -5.31
C ARG A 136 16.81 -3.46 -4.20
N LEU A 137 17.34 -2.25 -4.13
CA LEU A 137 16.98 -1.26 -3.12
C LEU A 137 16.48 -0.01 -3.81
N ASP A 138 15.41 0.58 -3.28
CA ASP A 138 14.93 1.88 -3.76
C ASP A 138 15.99 2.96 -3.55
N THR A 139 16.11 3.84 -4.54
CA THR A 139 16.88 5.08 -4.43
C THR A 139 16.03 6.22 -3.89
N GLU A 140 14.72 6.02 -3.75
CA GLU A 140 13.73 7.00 -3.33
C GLU A 140 12.87 6.43 -2.20
N ASP A 141 12.28 7.32 -1.39
CA ASP A 141 11.40 6.86 -0.32
C ASP A 141 10.00 6.53 -0.84
N ARG A 142 9.76 5.25 -1.16
CA ARG A 142 8.47 4.79 -1.65
C ARG A 142 7.30 5.07 -0.70
N VAL A 143 7.55 5.15 0.60
CA VAL A 143 6.50 5.43 1.58
C VAL A 143 6.07 6.88 1.46
N GLN A 144 7.02 7.81 1.28
CA GLN A 144 6.70 9.22 1.07
C GLN A 144 6.04 9.45 -0.29
N LEU A 145 6.51 8.79 -1.35
CA LEU A 145 5.87 8.83 -2.67
C LEU A 145 4.42 8.34 -2.58
N GLY A 146 4.20 7.17 -1.98
CA GLY A 146 2.85 6.63 -1.80
C GLY A 146 1.98 7.46 -0.87
N ALA A 147 2.55 8.05 0.18
CA ALA A 147 1.83 8.91 1.09
C ALA A 147 1.36 10.20 0.42
N ALA A 148 2.20 10.79 -0.43
CA ALA A 148 1.83 11.96 -1.22
C ALA A 148 0.72 11.62 -2.22
N LEU A 149 0.90 10.55 -2.98
CA LEU A 149 -0.10 10.07 -3.93
C LEU A 149 -1.45 9.77 -3.23
N LEU A 150 -1.43 9.04 -2.12
CA LEU A 150 -2.66 8.71 -1.39
C LEU A 150 -3.40 9.95 -0.89
N ARG A 151 -2.66 10.90 -0.32
CA ARG A 151 -3.26 12.15 0.17
C ARG A 151 -3.91 12.93 -0.98
N ASP A 152 -3.21 13.07 -2.09
CA ASP A 152 -3.70 13.87 -3.22
C ASP A 152 -4.87 13.17 -3.93
N LEU A 153 -4.93 11.84 -3.95
CA LEU A 153 -6.11 11.09 -4.38
C LEU A 153 -7.31 11.41 -3.48
N VAL A 154 -7.16 11.31 -2.15
CA VAL A 154 -8.23 11.59 -1.19
C VAL A 154 -8.68 13.05 -1.24
N ASP A 155 -7.75 13.99 -1.36
CA ASP A 155 -8.04 15.42 -1.47
C ASP A 155 -8.77 15.76 -2.79
N ALA A 156 -8.55 14.98 -3.84
CA ALA A 156 -9.31 15.06 -5.09
C ALA A 156 -10.72 14.44 -5.00
N GLY A 157 -11.12 13.92 -3.84
CA GLY A 157 -12.43 13.32 -3.60
C GLY A 157 -12.54 11.86 -4.03
N LEU A 158 -11.41 11.16 -4.11
CA LEU A 158 -11.34 9.71 -4.42
C LEU A 158 -11.37 8.85 -3.15
#